data_AF-A0A1F8EBQ1-F1
#
_entry.id   AF-A0A1F8EBQ1-F1
#
_cell.length_a   1.000
_cell.length_b   1.000
_cell.length_c   1.000
_cell.angle_alpha   90.00
_cell.angle_beta   90.00
_cell.angle_gamma   90.00
#
_symmetry.space_group_name_H-M   'P 1'
#
loop_
_entity.id
_entity.type
_entity.pdbx_description
1 polymer ?
#
loop_
_entity_poly.entity_id
_entity_poly.type
_entity_poly.pdbx_seq_one_letter_code
_entity_poly.pdbx_strand_id
1 'polypeptide(L)'
;MKNQLKNFGITIFLATGEYQGIDLTIQSVFGIITGLACWFTRFALILIVVYIIIYGIKFMMAQGNETKFTEAKKSFTWGLVGILVILGTYTIIATVANALGADYTLIIPLRCS
;
A
#
# COMPACT_ATOMS: atom_id res chain seq x y z
N MET A 1 -42.69 18.51 -4.25
CA MET A 1 -41.55 19.37 -3.91
C MET A 1 -41.25 19.32 -2.40
N LYS A 2 -40.72 18.20 -1.89
CA LYS A 2 -40.36 18.03 -0.47
C LYS A 2 -39.22 17.01 -0.30
N ASN A 3 -37.99 17.33 -0.72
CA ASN A 3 -36.85 16.52 -0.26
C ASN A 3 -35.49 17.22 -0.29
N GLN A 4 -35.48 18.55 -0.15
CA GLN A 4 -34.25 19.37 -0.08
C GLN A 4 -33.79 19.63 1.38
N LEU A 5 -34.09 18.72 2.32
CA LEU A 5 -33.87 18.92 3.77
C LEU A 5 -33.11 17.77 4.46
N LYS A 6 -32.28 17.01 3.73
CA LYS A 6 -31.33 16.06 4.36
C LYS A 6 -29.88 16.55 4.37
N ASN A 7 -29.62 17.76 3.90
CA ASN A 7 -28.28 18.34 3.77
C ASN A 7 -27.96 19.38 4.86
N PHE A 8 -28.64 19.31 6.01
CA PHE A 8 -28.46 20.25 7.11
C PHE A 8 -28.52 19.51 8.45
N GLY A 9 -27.38 19.01 8.91
CA GLY A 9 -27.25 18.33 10.18
C GLY A 9 -25.86 17.73 10.33
N ILE A 10 -25.00 18.43 11.07
CA ILE A 10 -23.69 17.97 11.54
C ILE A 10 -23.90 16.67 12.32
N THR A 11 -23.64 15.52 11.69
CA THR A 11 -23.54 14.23 12.38
C THR A 11 -22.07 13.97 12.68
N ILE A 12 -21.75 14.21 13.94
CA ILE A 12 -20.61 13.61 14.64
C ILE A 12 -20.57 12.13 14.25
N PHE A 13 -19.42 11.72 13.72
CA PHE A 13 -19.04 10.37 13.36
C PHE A 13 -19.08 9.48 14.62
N LEU A 14 -20.27 9.05 15.02
CA LEU A 14 -20.46 7.96 15.96
C LEU A 14 -20.35 6.68 15.16
N ALA A 15 -19.31 5.90 15.48
CA ALA A 15 -19.15 4.53 15.07
C ALA A 15 -20.36 3.71 15.56
N THR A 16 -21.45 3.70 14.80
CA THR A 16 -22.43 2.63 14.88
C THR A 16 -21.79 1.42 14.23
N GLY A 17 -21.06 0.66 15.04
CA GLY A 17 -20.65 -0.70 14.72
C GLY A 17 -21.89 -1.57 14.59
N GLU A 18 -22.49 -1.54 13.41
CA GLU A 18 -23.37 -2.60 12.94
C GLU A 18 -22.45 -3.71 12.42
N TYR A 19 -21.99 -4.56 13.33
CA TYR A 19 -21.39 -5.84 12.94
C TYR A 19 -22.53 -6.74 12.47
N GLN A 20 -22.99 -6.48 11.25
CA GLN A 20 -23.73 -7.46 10.46
C GLN A 20 -22.88 -8.74 10.50
N GLY A 21 -23.45 -9.83 11.01
CA GLY A 21 -22.75 -11.11 11.11
C GLY A 21 -22.03 -11.41 9.80
N ILE A 22 -20.76 -11.79 9.89
CA ILE A 22 -19.93 -12.10 8.71
C ILE A 22 -20.51 -13.38 8.11
N ASP A 23 -21.36 -13.22 7.12
CA ASP A 23 -21.77 -14.32 6.27
C ASP A 23 -20.51 -14.79 5.53
N LEU A 24 -20.00 -15.99 5.84
CA LEU A 24 -18.80 -16.56 5.24
C LEU A 24 -19.04 -17.02 3.81
N THR A 25 -19.86 -16.29 3.06
CA THR A 25 -19.87 -16.37 1.61
C THR A 25 -18.49 -15.98 1.09
N ILE A 26 -18.07 -16.62 -0.01
CA ILE A 26 -16.77 -16.42 -0.65
C ILE A 26 -16.47 -14.92 -0.82
N GLN A 27 -17.49 -14.12 -1.16
CA GLN A 27 -17.39 -12.67 -1.32
C GLN A 27 -16.84 -11.93 -0.09
N SER A 28 -17.25 -12.32 1.11
CA SER A 28 -16.84 -11.69 2.38
C SER A 28 -15.39 -12.01 2.72
N VAL A 29 -14.96 -13.25 2.43
CA VAL A 29 -13.57 -13.69 2.61
C VAL A 29 -12.64 -12.90 1.67
N PHE A 30 -13.04 -12.75 0.40
CA PHE A 30 -12.31 -11.90 -0.55
C PHE A 30 -12.28 -10.43 -0.11
N GLY A 31 -13.35 -9.91 0.48
CA GLY A 31 -13.40 -8.55 1.03
C GLY A 31 -12.41 -8.31 2.18
N ILE A 32 -12.31 -9.26 3.12
CA ILE A 32 -11.36 -9.16 4.25
C ILE A 32 -9.91 -9.21 3.75
N ILE A 33 -9.60 -10.13 2.82
CA ILE A 33 -8.25 -10.25 2.23
C ILE A 33 -7.88 -8.96 1.50
N THR A 34 -8.81 -8.41 0.72
CA THR A 34 -8.59 -7.15 -0.03
C THR A 34 -8.41 -5.96 0.91
N GLY A 35 -9.20 -5.87 1.97
CA GLY A 35 -9.07 -4.83 2.99
C GLY A 35 -7.72 -4.87 3.71
N LEU A 36 -7.27 -6.06 4.11
CA LEU A 36 -5.96 -6.26 4.75
C LEU A 36 -4.81 -5.93 3.79
N ALA A 37 -4.88 -6.41 2.55
CA ALA A 37 -3.88 -6.13 1.52
C ALA A 37 -3.76 -4.64 1.23
N CYS A 38 -4.88 -3.91 1.19
CA CYS A 38 -4.88 -2.47 1.02
C CYS A 38 -4.17 -1.74 2.17
N TRP A 39 -4.52 -2.08 3.41
CA TRP A 39 -3.93 -1.44 4.58
C TRP A 39 -2.41 -1.67 4.62
N PHE A 40 -1.98 -2.90 4.35
CA PHE A 40 -0.56 -3.25 4.28
C PHE A 40 0.16 -2.50 3.16
N THR A 41 -0.47 -2.38 1.97
CA THR A 41 0.12 -1.66 0.83
C THR A 41 0.34 -0.18 1.15
N ARG A 42 -0.65 0.49 1.76
CA ARG A 42 -0.53 1.90 2.19
C ARG A 42 0.60 2.07 3.20
N PHE A 43 0.70 1.17 4.18
CA PHE A 43 1.76 1.18 5.17
C PHE A 43 3.14 0.96 4.54
N ALA A 44 3.27 0.01 3.62
CA ALA A 44 4.51 -0.29 2.91
C ALA A 44 5.04 0.93 2.12
N LEU A 45 4.17 1.69 1.46
CA LEU A 45 4.56 2.90 0.72
C LEU A 45 5.17 3.96 1.63
N ILE A 46 4.55 4.20 2.80
CA ILE A 46 5.07 5.16 3.78
C ILE A 46 6.45 4.72 4.27
N LEU A 47 6.60 3.42 4.60
CA LEU A 47 7.89 2.90 5.03
C LEU A 47 9.00 3.08 3.98
N ILE A 48 8.71 2.83 2.70
CA ILE A 48 9.70 3.00 1.63
C ILE A 48 10.26 4.42 1.61
N VAL A 49 9.39 5.44 1.70
CA VAL A 49 9.81 6.85 1.70
C VAL A 49 10.71 7.14 2.90
N VAL A 50 10.35 6.66 4.09
CA VAL A 50 11.15 6.83 5.31
C VAL A 50 12.52 6.16 5.18
N TYR A 51 12.58 4.94 4.67
CA TYR A 51 13.85 4.22 4.49
C TYR A 51 14.76 4.89 3.46
N ILE A 52 14.22 5.43 2.37
CA ILE A 52 15.01 6.18 1.38
C ILE A 52 15.70 7.37 2.03
N ILE A 53 15.00 8.12 2.90
CA ILE A 53 15.57 9.26 3.62
C ILE A 53 16.69 8.80 4.56
N ILE A 54 16.46 7.74 5.34
CA ILE A 54 17.46 7.20 6.28
C ILE A 54 18.73 6.77 5.53
N TYR A 55 18.58 6.04 4.42
CA TYR A 55 19.72 5.62 3.62
C TYR A 55 20.46 6.80 3.00
N GLY A 56 19.73 7.82 2.52
CA GLY A 56 20.33 9.05 2.00
C GLY A 56 21.19 9.76 3.04
N ILE A 57 20.68 9.91 4.27
CA ILE A 57 21.45 10.51 5.38
C ILE A 57 22.67 9.65 5.72
N LYS A 58 22.52 8.32 5.81
CA LYS A 58 23.62 7.39 6.11
C LYS A 58 24.73 7.46 5.05
N PHE A 59 24.37 7.68 3.79
CA PHE A 59 25.30 7.89 2.69
C PHE A 59 26.08 9.20 2.83
N MET A 60 25.39 10.29 3.18
CA MET A 60 26.02 11.61 3.40
C MET A 60 26.95 11.62 4.63
N MET A 61 26.65 10.84 5.66
CA MET A 61 27.46 10.74 6.90
C MET A 61 28.69 9.84 6.77
N ALA A 62 28.86 9.10 5.67
CA ALA A 62 29.98 8.19 5.48
C ALA A 62 31.32 8.90 5.14
N GLN A 63 31.33 10.23 5.08
CA GLN A 63 32.45 11.13 4.70
C GLN A 63 33.85 10.56 4.98
N GLY A 64 34.45 9.90 3.97
CA GLY A 64 35.84 9.44 3.99
C GLY A 64 36.14 8.17 4.79
N ASN A 65 35.15 7.53 5.41
CA ASN A 65 35.34 6.25 6.10
C ASN A 65 34.89 5.08 5.21
N GLU A 66 35.85 4.33 4.66
CA GLU A 66 35.60 3.19 3.74
C GLU A 66 34.66 2.14 4.33
N THR A 67 34.74 1.90 5.65
CA THR A 67 33.90 0.94 6.36
C THR A 67 32.44 1.39 6.36
N LYS A 68 32.19 2.67 6.69
CA LYS A 68 30.84 3.24 6.70
C LYS A 68 30.27 3.38 5.29
N PHE A 69 31.12 3.65 4.30
CA PHE A 69 30.71 3.71 2.90
C PHE A 69 30.27 2.33 2.38
N THR A 70 31.03 1.28 2.71
CA THR A 70 30.70 -0.10 2.33
C THR A 70 29.39 -0.54 3.00
N GLU A 71 29.19 -0.19 4.26
CA GLU A 71 27.95 -0.48 4.98
C GLU A 71 26.75 0.28 4.38
N ALA A 72 26.89 1.57 4.08
CA ALA A 72 25.84 2.38 3.47
C ALA A 72 25.47 1.84 2.08
N LYS A 73 26.45 1.43 1.27
CA LYS A 73 26.21 0.78 -0.03
C LYS A 73 25.45 -0.53 0.14
N LYS A 74 25.83 -1.38 1.10
CA LYS A 74 25.12 -2.63 1.39
C LYS A 74 23.67 -2.37 1.79
N SER A 75 23.42 -1.42 2.69
CA SER A 75 22.07 -1.03 3.10
C SER A 75 21.25 -0.46 1.93
N PHE A 76 21.86 0.35 1.07
CA PHE A 76 21.19 0.89 -0.11
C PHE A 76 20.82 -0.20 -1.12
N THR A 77 21.71 -1.18 -1.36
CA THR A 77 21.40 -2.32 -2.24
C THR A 77 20.22 -3.12 -1.70
N TRP A 78 20.12 -3.33 -0.39
CA TRP A 78 18.95 -3.98 0.21
C TRP A 78 17.66 -3.17 0.01
N GLY A 79 17.73 -1.84 0.14
CA GLY A 79 16.61 -0.96 -0.20
C GLY A 79 16.20 -1.08 -1.67
N LEU A 80 17.16 -1.12 -2.58
CA LEU A 80 16.92 -1.29 -4.02
C LEU A 80 16.24 -2.63 -4.35
N VAL A 81 16.65 -3.71 -3.68
CA VAL A 81 15.99 -5.02 -3.80
C VAL A 81 14.53 -4.93 -3.36
N GLY A 82 14.22 -4.22 -2.26
CA GLY A 82 12.85 -4.00 -1.82
C GLY A 82 11.98 -3.29 -2.87
N ILE A 83 12.52 -2.24 -3.50
CA ILE A 83 11.84 -1.54 -4.61
C ILE A 83 11.63 -2.46 -5.80
N LEU A 84 12.66 -3.24 -6.16
CA LEU A 84 12.61 -4.15 -7.29
C LEU A 84 11.58 -5.27 -7.09
N VAL A 85 11.44 -5.80 -5.87
CA VAL A 85 10.41 -6.80 -5.54
C VAL A 85 9.01 -6.22 -5.71
N ILE A 86 8.78 -4.98 -5.27
CA ILE A 86 7.48 -4.31 -5.39
C ILE A 86 7.13 -4.09 -6.88
N LEU A 87 8.06 -3.52 -7.64
CA LEU A 87 7.89 -3.32 -9.08
C LEU A 87 7.71 -4.65 -9.85
N GLY A 88 8.48 -5.67 -9.49
CA GLY A 88 8.38 -7.01 -10.06
C GLY A 88 7.03 -7.64 -9.79
N THR A 89 6.52 -7.52 -8.56
CA THR A 89 5.18 -8.00 -8.19
C THR A 89 4.11 -7.32 -9.04
N TYR A 90 4.16 -5.99 -9.20
CA TYR A 90 3.23 -5.27 -10.07
C TYR A 90 3.30 -5.74 -11.53
N THR A 91 4.51 -5.98 -12.04
CA THR A 91 4.73 -6.44 -13.40
C THR A 91 4.13 -7.82 -13.64
N ILE A 92 4.32 -8.75 -12.69
CA ILE A 92 3.76 -10.11 -12.78
C ILE A 92 2.23 -10.05 -12.75
N ILE A 93 1.65 -9.32 -11.80
CA ILE A 93 0.19 -9.17 -11.68
C ILE A 93 -0.39 -8.58 -12.97
N ALA A 94 0.22 -7.52 -13.50
CA ALA A 94 -0.21 -6.90 -14.75
C ALA A 94 -0.14 -7.88 -15.92
N THR A 95 0.93 -8.68 -16.02
CA THR A 95 1.09 -9.65 -17.10
C THR A 95 0.01 -10.73 -17.05
N VAL A 96 -0.27 -11.27 -15.86
CA VAL A 96 -1.32 -12.29 -15.67
C VAL A 96 -2.71 -11.72 -15.92
N ALA A 97 -3.00 -10.50 -15.43
CA ALA A 97 -4.29 -9.84 -15.65
C ALA A 97 -4.56 -9.60 -17.14
N ASN A 98 -3.55 -9.13 -17.88
CA ASN A 98 -3.62 -8.96 -19.33
C ASN A 98 -3.87 -10.30 -20.04
N ALA A 99 -3.21 -11.38 -19.61
CA ALA A 99 -3.41 -12.71 -20.18
C ALA A 99 -4.84 -13.26 -19.96
N LEU A 100 -5.51 -12.84 -18.90
CA LEU A 100 -6.88 -13.24 -18.56
C LEU A 100 -7.95 -12.29 -19.13
N GLY A 101 -7.56 -11.22 -19.84
CA GLY A 101 -8.50 -10.24 -20.40
C GLY A 101 -9.20 -9.36 -19.35
N ALA A 102 -8.62 -9.23 -18.15
CA ALA A 102 -9.17 -8.41 -17.08
C ALA A 102 -8.70 -6.95 -17.21
N ASP A 103 -9.61 -5.99 -17.00
CA ASP A 103 -9.31 -4.56 -17.08
C ASP A 103 -8.31 -4.12 -15.99
N TYR A 104 -7.17 -3.62 -16.46
CA TYR A 104 -5.90 -3.36 -15.76
C TYR A 104 -5.94 -2.18 -14.77
N THR A 105 -7.07 -1.47 -14.68
CA THR A 105 -7.23 -0.30 -13.80
C THR A 105 -7.67 -0.66 -12.39
N LEU A 106 -8.15 -1.89 -12.18
CA LEU A 106 -8.77 -2.33 -10.91
C LEU A 106 -7.80 -3.08 -9.97
N ILE A 107 -6.69 -3.62 -10.48
CA ILE A 107 -5.77 -4.48 -9.70
C ILE A 107 -4.48 -3.74 -9.34
N ILE A 108 -4.40 -2.42 -9.57
CA ILE A 108 -3.43 -1.60 -8.84
C ILE A 108 -3.98 -1.51 -7.40
N PRO A 109 -3.36 -2.14 -6.38
CA PRO A 109 -3.81 -2.12 -4.98
C PRO A 109 -3.71 -0.72 -4.34
N LEU A 110 -3.38 0.31 -5.12
CA LEU A 110 -3.39 1.72 -4.73
C LEU A 110 -4.80 2.32 -4.81
N ARG A 111 -5.72 1.71 -5.56
CA ARG A 111 -7.12 2.12 -5.66
C ARG A 111 -7.98 1.20 -4.81
N CYS A 112 -7.70 1.15 -3.51
CA CYS A 112 -8.70 0.62 -2.59
C CYS A 112 -9.76 1.70 -2.37
N SER A 113 -10.85 1.59 -3.12
CA SER A 113 -12.10 2.30 -2.92
C SER A 113 -13.16 1.34 -2.44
#